data_AF-A0A8C7K5E6-F1
#
_entry.id   AF-A0A8C7K5E6-F1
#
_cell.length_a   1.000
_cell.length_b   1.000
_cell.length_c   1.000
_cell.angle_alpha   90.00
_cell.angle_beta   90.00
_cell.angle_gamma   90.00
#
_symmetry.space_group_name_H-M   'P 1'
#
loop_
_entity.id
_entity.type
_entity.pdbx_description
1 polymer ?
#
loop_
_entity_poly.entity_id
_entity_poly.type
_entity_poly.pdbx_seq_one_letter_code
_entity_poly.pdbx_strand_id
1 'polypeptide(L)'
;MVFGQKAKDTFPGTASRMTGSDEDGDSGWDAWGTWSDCSRTCGGGASYSLRRCLNGGNCEGKNIRYRTCSNMDCPVESGDFRAQQCSAHNDIRYQGMVYEWIPVPYEPSAACALRCQARGRSLTVELAPKVLDGTRCRADALDMCISGVCQEVGCDRQLGSGAREDNCGVCAGDGSTCRLVRGQPGLVFCHRSGLG
;
A
#
# COMPACT_ATOMS: atom_id res chain seq x y z
N MET A 1 -46.27 -4.75 -46.39
CA MET A 1 -45.99 -4.84 -47.85
C MET A 1 -45.89 -3.39 -48.32
N VAL A 2 -44.78 -2.84 -48.82
CA VAL A 2 -43.76 -3.27 -49.80
C VAL A 2 -42.42 -2.60 -49.41
N PHE A 3 -41.37 -3.38 -49.08
CA PHE A 3 -40.11 -3.65 -49.82
C PHE A 3 -39.19 -2.46 -50.17
N GLY A 4 -37.90 -2.57 -49.82
CA GLY A 4 -36.80 -1.79 -50.42
C GLY A 4 -35.47 -1.81 -49.64
N GLN A 5 -34.59 -2.77 -49.95
CA GLN A 5 -33.20 -2.89 -49.47
C GLN A 5 -32.22 -2.00 -50.25
N LYS A 6 -31.14 -1.53 -49.61
CA LYS A 6 -29.79 -1.40 -50.22
C LYS A 6 -28.70 -1.58 -49.15
N ALA A 7 -27.88 -2.60 -49.38
CA ALA A 7 -26.57 -2.91 -48.82
C ALA A 7 -25.51 -1.94 -49.40
N LYS A 8 -24.21 -1.86 -49.07
CA LYS A 8 -23.24 -2.59 -48.24
C LYS A 8 -21.91 -1.89 -48.55
N ASP A 9 -21.11 -1.56 -47.55
CA ASP A 9 -19.66 -1.42 -47.77
C ASP A 9 -18.95 -2.40 -46.85
N THR A 10 -18.32 -3.37 -47.49
CA THR A 10 -17.38 -4.36 -46.96
C THR A 10 -16.09 -4.13 -47.72
N PHE A 11 -14.93 -4.27 -47.08
CA PHE A 11 -13.69 -4.92 -47.58
C PHE A 11 -12.54 -4.65 -46.56
N PRO A 12 -11.43 -5.40 -46.56
CA PRO A 12 -11.29 -6.71 -45.92
C PRO A 12 -10.14 -6.72 -44.89
N GLY A 13 -10.10 -7.77 -44.06
CA GLY A 13 -9.20 -7.84 -42.91
C GLY A 13 -7.75 -8.23 -43.20
N THR A 14 -6.97 -8.24 -42.13
CA THR A 14 -5.87 -9.18 -41.91
C THR A 14 -5.81 -9.47 -40.42
N ALA A 15 -6.20 -10.70 -40.07
CA ALA A 15 -5.79 -11.31 -38.81
C ALA A 15 -4.28 -11.54 -38.86
N SER A 16 -3.54 -10.93 -37.94
CA SER A 16 -2.17 -11.35 -37.62
C SER A 16 -2.11 -11.77 -36.17
N ARG A 17 -1.95 -13.09 -36.04
CA ARG A 17 -1.60 -13.88 -34.87
C ARG A 17 -0.30 -13.34 -34.26
N MET A 18 -0.30 -13.06 -32.97
CA MET A 18 0.89 -13.25 -32.13
C MET A 18 0.45 -14.04 -30.91
N THR A 19 0.91 -15.29 -30.89
CA THR A 19 0.88 -16.20 -29.75
C THR A 19 1.95 -15.74 -28.75
N GLY A 20 1.52 -15.39 -27.55
CA GLY A 20 2.35 -15.29 -26.35
C GLY A 20 1.55 -15.93 -25.22
N SER A 21 1.89 -17.18 -24.94
CA SER A 21 1.29 -18.08 -23.97
C SER A 21 1.41 -17.55 -22.55
N ASP A 22 0.26 -17.37 -21.90
CA ASP A 22 0.06 -17.63 -20.47
C ASP A 22 -1.42 -18.04 -20.34
N GLU A 23 -1.71 -19.31 -20.65
CA GLU A 23 -2.95 -19.91 -20.17
C GLU A 23 -2.81 -20.08 -18.65
N ASP A 24 -3.20 -19.05 -17.90
CA ASP A 24 -3.67 -19.20 -16.54
C ASP A 24 -5.16 -18.85 -16.56
N GLY A 25 -5.98 -19.89 -16.61
CA GLY A 25 -7.42 -19.80 -16.75
C GLY A 25 -8.06 -19.16 -15.52
N ASP A 26 -8.39 -17.87 -15.60
CA ASP A 26 -9.40 -17.24 -14.75
C ASP A 26 -10.46 -16.66 -15.67
N SER A 27 -11.18 -17.60 -16.31
CA SER A 27 -12.01 -17.43 -17.51
C SER A 27 -13.30 -16.65 -17.28
N GLY A 28 -13.26 -15.60 -16.45
CA GLY A 28 -14.40 -14.78 -16.10
C GLY A 28 -14.09 -13.36 -15.67
N TRP A 29 -12.83 -12.95 -15.56
CA TRP A 29 -12.51 -11.55 -15.24
C TRP A 29 -12.23 -10.70 -16.48
N ASP A 30 -12.56 -9.43 -16.36
CA ASP A 30 -12.08 -8.36 -17.24
C ASP A 30 -10.60 -8.07 -16.96
N ALA A 31 -9.95 -7.34 -17.88
CA ALA A 31 -8.62 -6.82 -17.65
C ALA A 31 -8.59 -5.93 -16.40
N TRP A 32 -7.46 -5.93 -15.70
CA TRP A 32 -7.23 -4.98 -14.62
C TRP A 32 -7.30 -3.55 -15.13
N GLY A 33 -8.09 -2.73 -14.47
CA GLY A 33 -8.18 -1.30 -14.74
C GLY A 33 -6.89 -0.56 -14.41
N THR A 34 -6.86 0.71 -14.77
CA THR A 34 -5.75 1.60 -14.41
C THR A 34 -5.60 1.69 -12.91
N TRP A 35 -4.37 1.93 -12.48
CA TRP A 35 -4.08 2.20 -11.08
C TRP A 35 -4.71 3.52 -10.63
N SER A 36 -5.24 3.55 -9.42
CA SER A 36 -5.71 4.77 -8.76
C SER A 36 -4.56 5.73 -8.50
N ASP A 37 -4.90 6.98 -8.18
CA ASP A 37 -3.95 7.88 -7.56
C ASP A 37 -3.36 7.26 -6.29
N CYS A 38 -2.12 7.65 -5.99
CA CYS A 38 -1.46 7.19 -4.78
C CYS A 38 -2.09 7.86 -3.57
N SER A 39 -2.32 7.11 -2.49
CA SER A 39 -2.86 7.66 -1.25
C SER A 39 -1.96 8.70 -0.59
N ARG A 40 -0.68 8.75 -0.98
CA ARG A 40 0.33 9.69 -0.50
C ARG A 40 1.20 10.16 -1.66
N THR A 41 1.77 11.34 -1.51
CA THR A 41 2.74 11.91 -2.48
C THR A 41 4.19 11.61 -2.10
N CYS A 42 4.44 11.11 -0.89
CA CYS A 42 5.75 10.71 -0.38
C CYS A 42 5.62 9.66 0.74
N GLY A 43 6.75 9.12 1.19
CA GLY A 43 6.88 8.23 2.35
C GLY A 43 6.36 6.81 2.13
N GLY A 44 6.02 6.46 0.88
CA GLY A 44 5.34 5.22 0.52
C GLY A 44 3.84 5.29 0.83
N GLY A 45 3.03 5.35 -0.22
CA GLY A 45 1.57 5.21 -0.19
C GLY A 45 1.10 3.92 -0.86
N ALA A 46 -0.22 3.79 -0.98
CA ALA A 46 -0.87 2.67 -1.63
C ALA A 46 -1.71 3.16 -2.81
N SER A 47 -1.73 2.37 -3.88
CA SER A 47 -2.59 2.55 -5.05
C SER A 47 -3.29 1.23 -5.33
N TYR A 48 -4.54 1.29 -5.79
CA TYR A 48 -5.34 0.12 -6.09
C TYR A 48 -5.73 0.06 -7.57
N SER A 49 -6.00 -1.14 -8.05
CA SER A 49 -6.51 -1.41 -9.39
C SER A 49 -7.67 -2.39 -9.27
N LEU A 50 -8.75 -2.13 -10.00
CA LEU A 50 -9.98 -2.91 -9.96
C LEU A 50 -10.15 -3.70 -11.25
N ARG A 51 -10.77 -4.89 -11.16
CA ARG A 51 -11.25 -5.67 -12.30
C ARG A 51 -12.70 -6.05 -12.10
N ARG A 52 -13.44 -6.28 -13.18
CA ARG A 52 -14.86 -6.68 -13.12
C ARG A 52 -15.01 -8.17 -13.41
N CYS A 53 -15.92 -8.83 -12.71
CA CYS A 53 -16.30 -10.20 -13.03
C CYS A 53 -17.32 -10.16 -14.18
N LEU A 54 -16.98 -10.76 -15.31
CA LEU A 54 -17.80 -10.88 -16.51
C LEU A 54 -18.74 -12.10 -16.45
N ASN A 55 -18.45 -13.10 -15.61
CA ASN A 55 -19.21 -14.35 -15.50
C ASN A 55 -20.29 -14.33 -14.39
N GLY A 56 -21.07 -13.24 -14.29
CA GLY A 56 -22.25 -13.21 -13.41
C GLY A 56 -21.98 -13.45 -11.92
N GLY A 57 -20.76 -13.17 -11.45
CA GLY A 57 -20.35 -13.30 -10.05
C GLY A 57 -19.57 -14.58 -9.72
N ASN A 58 -19.42 -15.53 -10.64
CA ASN A 58 -18.69 -16.78 -10.41
C ASN A 58 -17.20 -16.67 -10.79
N CYS A 59 -16.52 -15.64 -10.27
CA CYS A 59 -15.11 -15.43 -10.52
C CYS A 59 -14.29 -15.67 -9.25
N GLU A 60 -13.22 -16.44 -9.34
CA GLU A 60 -12.37 -16.76 -8.20
C GLU A 60 -11.33 -15.65 -7.95
N GLY A 61 -10.97 -15.45 -6.69
CA GLY A 61 -10.03 -14.42 -6.27
C GLY A 61 -10.65 -13.03 -6.08
N LYS A 62 -9.78 -12.02 -5.90
CA LYS A 62 -10.20 -10.65 -5.55
C LYS A 62 -10.45 -9.80 -6.81
N ASN A 63 -11.42 -8.90 -6.73
CA ASN A 63 -11.69 -7.88 -7.74
C ASN A 63 -10.81 -6.62 -7.59
N ILE A 64 -9.93 -6.61 -6.60
CA ILE A 64 -9.05 -5.49 -6.25
C ILE A 64 -7.64 -6.00 -5.98
N ARG A 65 -6.65 -5.27 -6.46
CA ARG A 65 -5.23 -5.46 -6.15
C ARG A 65 -4.60 -4.14 -5.73
N TYR A 66 -3.51 -4.23 -4.98
CA TYR A 66 -2.81 -3.07 -4.42
C TYR A 66 -1.33 -3.10 -4.80
N ARG A 67 -0.71 -1.92 -4.81
CA ARG A 67 0.74 -1.74 -4.92
C ARG A 67 1.19 -0.56 -4.08
N THR A 68 2.47 -0.53 -3.74
CA THR A 68 3.10 0.68 -3.21
C THR A 68 3.33 1.71 -4.31
N CYS A 69 3.36 2.98 -3.92
CA CYS A 69 3.62 4.11 -4.80
C CYS A 69 4.23 5.28 -4.01
N SER A 70 4.77 6.29 -4.68
CA SER A 70 5.35 7.48 -4.04
C SER A 70 6.38 7.15 -2.95
N ASN A 71 7.32 6.24 -3.29
CA ASN A 71 8.29 5.68 -2.34
C ASN A 71 9.43 6.62 -1.94
N MET A 72 9.48 7.82 -2.51
CA MET A 72 10.40 8.89 -2.13
C MET A 72 10.15 9.35 -0.70
N ASP A 73 11.20 9.67 0.05
CA ASP A 73 11.05 10.09 1.45
C ASP A 73 10.32 11.44 1.56
N CYS A 74 9.56 11.62 2.64
CA CYS A 74 8.86 12.86 2.89
C CYS A 74 9.79 13.93 3.47
N PRO A 75 9.56 15.21 3.17
CA PRO A 75 10.12 16.31 3.96
C PRO A 75 9.80 16.13 5.45
N VAL A 76 10.71 16.53 6.33
CA VAL A 76 10.57 16.42 7.79
C VAL A 76 9.26 17.06 8.29
N GLU A 77 8.87 18.19 7.68
CA GLU A 77 7.66 18.94 8.00
C GLU A 77 6.35 18.21 7.64
N SER A 78 6.42 17.12 6.88
CA SER A 78 5.22 16.36 6.51
C SER A 78 4.57 15.70 7.72
N GLY A 79 5.35 15.41 8.77
CA GLY A 79 4.84 14.72 9.95
C GLY A 79 4.32 13.31 9.69
N ASP A 80 3.66 12.73 10.70
CA ASP A 80 3.11 11.38 10.63
C ASP A 80 1.72 11.34 9.97
N PHE A 81 1.53 10.42 9.03
CA PHE A 81 0.29 10.33 8.24
C PHE A 81 -0.91 9.88 9.08
N ARG A 82 -0.70 9.10 10.14
CA ARG A 82 -1.77 8.73 11.07
C ARG A 82 -2.14 9.91 11.98
N ALA A 83 -1.14 10.68 12.41
CA ALA A 83 -1.36 11.90 13.18
C ALA A 83 -2.16 12.94 12.39
N GLN A 84 -1.88 13.10 11.09
CA GLN A 84 -2.70 13.95 10.21
C GLN A 84 -4.16 13.51 10.20
N GLN A 85 -4.42 12.21 10.09
CA GLN A 85 -5.78 11.66 10.13
C GLN A 85 -6.49 11.91 11.46
N CYS A 86 -5.81 11.77 12.61
CA CYS A 86 -6.39 12.17 13.90
C CYS A 86 -6.68 13.68 13.93
N SER A 87 -5.73 14.51 13.50
CA SER A 87 -5.86 15.98 13.56
C SER A 87 -6.98 16.54 12.67
N ALA A 88 -7.36 15.82 11.61
CA ALA A 88 -8.51 16.16 10.77
C ALA A 88 -9.84 16.20 11.54
N HIS A 89 -9.89 15.61 12.74
CA HIS A 89 -11.06 15.63 13.62
C HIS A 89 -11.00 16.70 14.71
N ASN A 90 -9.96 17.55 14.75
CA ASN A 90 -9.79 18.54 15.82
C ASN A 90 -10.92 19.59 15.87
N ASP A 91 -11.45 19.96 14.71
CA ASP A 91 -12.55 20.93 14.59
C ASP A 91 -13.94 20.29 14.73
N ILE A 92 -14.00 18.97 14.94
CA ILE A 92 -15.24 18.21 15.07
C ILE A 92 -15.56 17.98 16.55
N ARG A 93 -16.78 18.34 16.96
CA ARG A 93 -17.22 18.18 18.35
C ARG A 93 -17.46 16.70 18.68
N TYR A 94 -16.74 16.19 19.67
CA TYR A 94 -17.00 14.90 20.31
C TYR A 94 -17.65 15.14 21.68
N GLN A 95 -18.88 14.64 21.87
CA GLN A 95 -19.66 14.86 23.09
C GLN A 95 -19.75 16.37 23.47
N GLY A 96 -19.92 17.24 22.46
CA GLY A 96 -20.06 18.69 22.63
C GLY A 96 -18.75 19.48 22.71
N MET A 97 -17.61 18.81 22.91
CA MET A 97 -16.29 19.43 23.07
C MET A 97 -15.38 19.14 21.87
N VAL A 98 -14.46 20.06 21.59
CA VAL A 98 -13.36 19.83 20.64
C VAL A 98 -12.11 19.38 21.38
N TYR A 99 -11.28 18.59 20.72
CA TYR A 99 -10.07 18.02 21.29
C TYR A 99 -8.93 18.10 20.27
N GLU A 100 -7.70 18.20 20.77
CA GLU A 100 -6.52 17.90 19.96
C GLU A 100 -6.31 16.39 19.97
N TRP A 101 -6.61 15.73 18.86
CA TRP A 101 -6.50 14.29 18.70
C TRP A 101 -5.10 13.90 18.23
N ILE A 102 -4.47 12.97 18.95
CA ILE A 102 -3.17 12.38 18.61
C ILE A 102 -3.31 10.86 18.44
N PRO A 103 -2.50 10.20 17.60
CA PRO A 103 -2.58 8.76 17.43
C PRO A 103 -2.19 8.06 18.72
N VAL A 104 -2.89 6.95 19.03
CA VAL A 104 -2.49 6.09 20.16
C VAL A 104 -1.17 5.36 19.85
N PRO A 105 -0.42 4.94 20.87
CA PRO A 105 0.69 4.00 20.70
C PRO A 105 0.24 2.73 19.97
N TYR A 106 1.18 2.07 19.27
CA TYR A 106 0.89 0.87 18.49
C TYR A 106 0.18 -0.22 19.31
N GLU A 107 -0.97 -0.67 18.81
CA GLU A 107 -1.76 -1.75 19.37
C GLU A 107 -1.97 -2.84 18.30
N PRO A 108 -1.38 -4.04 18.43
CA PRO A 108 -1.40 -5.07 17.39
C PRO A 108 -2.81 -5.49 16.92
N SER A 109 -3.77 -5.56 17.84
CA SER A 109 -5.15 -5.95 17.57
C SER A 109 -5.94 -4.91 16.77
N ALA A 110 -5.53 -3.64 16.81
CA ALA A 110 -6.22 -2.51 16.21
C ALA A 110 -5.28 -1.65 15.34
N ALA A 111 -4.20 -2.24 14.83
CA ALA A 111 -3.11 -1.53 14.15
C ALA A 111 -3.60 -0.64 12.99
N CYS A 112 -4.68 -1.02 12.32
CA CYS A 112 -5.22 -0.31 11.17
C CYS A 112 -6.54 0.41 11.42
N ALA A 113 -7.03 0.47 12.67
CA ALA A 113 -8.13 1.36 13.05
C ALA A 113 -7.59 2.77 13.36
N LEU A 114 -8.41 3.80 13.14
CA LEU A 114 -8.04 5.17 13.50
C LEU A 114 -8.43 5.43 14.96
N ARG A 115 -7.60 4.93 15.87
CA ARG A 115 -7.72 5.20 17.31
C ARG A 115 -6.89 6.42 17.68
N CYS A 116 -7.53 7.39 18.31
CA CYS A 116 -6.91 8.65 18.70
C CYS A 116 -7.18 8.94 20.18
N GLN A 117 -6.19 9.52 20.85
CA GLN A 117 -6.27 9.99 22.22
C GLN A 117 -6.38 11.51 22.23
N ALA A 118 -7.22 12.06 23.10
CA ALA A 118 -7.25 13.49 23.34
C ALA A 118 -5.99 13.90 24.12
N ARG A 119 -5.23 14.86 23.58
CA ARG A 119 -3.96 15.31 24.17
C ARG A 119 -4.16 15.77 25.62
N GLY A 120 -3.32 15.24 26.52
CA GLY A 120 -3.37 15.56 27.94
C GLY A 120 -4.57 14.98 28.71
N ARG A 121 -5.33 14.06 28.11
CA ARG A 121 -6.49 13.40 28.74
C ARG A 121 -6.40 11.88 28.61
N SER A 122 -7.09 11.16 29.49
CA SER A 122 -7.29 9.71 29.41
C SER A 122 -8.51 9.33 28.56
N LEU A 123 -8.78 10.08 27.49
CA LEU A 123 -9.89 9.82 26.56
C LEU A 123 -9.32 9.27 25.25
N THR A 124 -9.59 8.00 24.98
CA THR A 124 -9.22 7.32 23.73
C THR A 124 -10.48 6.90 22.99
N VAL A 125 -10.55 7.24 21.71
CA VAL A 125 -11.72 7.01 20.86
C VAL A 125 -11.28 6.43 19.52
N GLU A 126 -12.06 5.51 18.97
CA GLU A 126 -11.95 5.10 17.58
C GLU A 126 -12.77 6.08 16.72
N LEU A 127 -12.07 6.96 15.99
CA LEU A 127 -12.71 7.99 15.16
C LEU A 127 -13.12 7.45 13.79
N ALA A 128 -12.47 6.38 13.32
CA ALA A 128 -12.83 5.66 12.11
C ALA A 128 -12.43 4.17 12.21
N PRO A 129 -13.20 3.26 11.58
CA PRO A 129 -12.94 1.82 11.64
C PRO A 129 -11.63 1.41 10.95
N LYS A 130 -11.16 2.23 10.00
CA LYS A 130 -9.87 2.05 9.34
C LYS A 130 -9.19 3.38 9.06
N VAL A 131 -7.86 3.38 9.13
CA VAL A 131 -7.02 4.44 8.55
C VAL A 131 -7.04 4.37 7.02
N LEU A 132 -6.60 5.44 6.38
CA LEU A 132 -6.38 5.48 4.94
C LEU A 132 -5.31 4.47 4.51
N ASP A 133 -5.51 3.87 3.35
CA ASP A 133 -4.57 2.88 2.80
C ASP A 133 -3.18 3.53 2.60
N GLY A 134 -2.12 2.78 2.93
CA GLY A 134 -0.73 3.29 2.91
C GLY A 134 -0.28 3.99 4.19
N THR A 135 -1.15 4.09 5.21
CA THR A 135 -0.74 4.48 6.57
C THR A 135 0.13 3.38 7.19
N ARG A 136 1.26 3.73 7.80
CA ARG A 136 2.11 2.74 8.48
C ARG A 136 1.35 2.07 9.63
N CYS A 137 1.53 0.77 9.81
CA CYS A 137 0.96 0.07 10.97
C CYS A 137 1.76 0.41 12.23
N ARG A 138 3.10 0.31 12.11
CA ARG A 138 4.07 0.66 13.15
C ARG A 138 4.95 1.81 12.67
N ALA A 139 5.33 2.72 13.57
CA ALA A 139 6.16 3.87 13.22
C ALA A 139 7.53 3.46 12.64
N ASP A 140 8.12 2.38 13.17
CA ASP A 140 9.47 1.94 12.84
C ASP A 140 9.52 0.78 11.81
N ALA A 141 8.44 0.57 11.06
CA ALA A 141 8.37 -0.49 10.07
C ALA A 141 7.84 0.02 8.73
N LEU A 142 8.14 -0.73 7.67
CA LEU A 142 7.58 -0.49 6.35
C LEU A 142 6.18 -1.08 6.17
N ASP A 143 5.68 -1.84 7.14
CA ASP A 143 4.32 -2.34 7.08
C ASP A 143 3.29 -1.21 6.91
N MET A 144 2.21 -1.49 6.19
CA MET A 144 1.18 -0.50 5.92
C MET A 144 -0.21 -1.10 5.94
N CYS A 145 -1.17 -0.29 6.35
CA CYS A 145 -2.57 -0.63 6.36
C CYS A 145 -3.12 -0.62 4.94
N ILE A 146 -3.72 -1.75 4.54
CA ILE A 146 -4.42 -1.93 3.28
C ILE A 146 -5.76 -2.58 3.58
N SER A 147 -6.86 -1.90 3.25
CA SER A 147 -8.21 -2.38 3.51
C SER A 147 -8.46 -2.73 4.99
N GLY A 148 -7.85 -1.97 5.91
CA GLY A 148 -7.98 -2.19 7.35
C GLY A 148 -7.14 -3.34 7.91
N VAL A 149 -6.29 -3.98 7.10
CA VAL A 149 -5.38 -5.05 7.53
C VAL A 149 -3.94 -4.60 7.37
N CYS A 150 -3.09 -4.90 8.35
CA CYS A 150 -1.66 -4.61 8.26
C CYS A 150 -0.98 -5.58 7.28
N GLN A 151 -0.38 -5.04 6.22
CA GLN A 151 0.32 -5.79 5.18
C GLN A 151 1.83 -5.56 5.27
N GLU A 152 2.60 -6.61 4.99
CA GLU A 152 4.05 -6.54 4.94
C GLU A 152 4.53 -5.81 3.67
N VAL A 153 5.56 -5.00 3.83
CA VAL A 153 6.28 -4.32 2.75
C VAL A 153 7.75 -4.63 2.95
N GLY A 154 8.41 -5.13 1.90
CA GLY A 154 9.82 -5.45 1.98
C GLY A 154 10.71 -4.21 2.05
N CYS A 155 12.00 -4.43 2.32
CA CYS A 155 13.02 -3.37 2.33
C CYS A 155 13.17 -2.65 0.98
N ASP A 156 12.69 -3.27 -0.10
CA ASP A 156 12.63 -2.74 -1.47
C ASP A 156 11.42 -1.82 -1.69
N ARG A 157 10.67 -1.56 -0.62
CA ARG A 157 9.45 -0.73 -0.59
C ARG A 157 8.33 -1.29 -1.46
N GLN A 158 8.30 -2.61 -1.68
CA GLN A 158 7.24 -3.29 -2.43
C GLN A 158 6.30 -4.08 -1.50
N LEU A 159 5.00 -3.97 -1.76
CA LEU A 159 3.96 -4.66 -0.99
C LEU A 159 4.08 -6.17 -1.20
N GLY A 160 4.26 -6.94 -0.11
CA GLY A 160 4.31 -8.40 -0.17
C GLY A 160 5.53 -8.98 -0.90
N SER A 161 6.61 -8.22 -1.10
CA SER A 161 7.83 -8.74 -1.76
C SER A 161 8.59 -9.77 -0.93
N GLY A 162 8.42 -9.75 0.40
CA GLY A 162 9.19 -10.58 1.33
C GLY A 162 10.67 -10.23 1.40
N ALA A 163 11.11 -9.16 0.72
CA ALA A 163 12.50 -8.71 0.74
C ALA A 163 12.88 -8.21 2.14
N ARG A 164 13.99 -8.73 2.67
CA ARG A 164 14.53 -8.35 3.98
C ARG A 164 15.94 -7.79 3.82
N GLU A 165 16.32 -6.91 4.74
CA GLU A 165 17.71 -6.47 4.84
C GLU A 165 18.57 -7.64 5.32
N ASP A 166 19.78 -7.72 4.78
CA ASP A 166 20.81 -8.60 5.30
C ASP A 166 21.41 -8.02 6.60
N ASN A 167 22.36 -8.73 7.21
CA ASN A 167 23.03 -8.28 8.44
C ASN A 167 23.87 -7.00 8.24
N CYS A 168 24.04 -6.53 7.01
CA CYS A 168 24.74 -5.31 6.64
C CYS A 168 23.81 -4.13 6.41
N GLY A 169 22.49 -4.32 6.49
CA GLY A 169 21.48 -3.30 6.17
C GLY A 169 21.27 -3.12 4.66
N VAL A 170 21.71 -4.09 3.84
CA VAL A 170 21.48 -4.07 2.39
C VAL A 170 20.23 -4.87 2.09
N CYS A 171 19.27 -4.24 1.42
CA CYS A 171 18.04 -4.91 1.03
C CYS A 171 18.31 -6.07 0.05
N ALA A 172 17.80 -7.26 0.38
CA ALA A 172 18.08 -8.50 -0.34
C ALA A 172 19.58 -8.76 -0.57
N GLY A 173 20.42 -8.29 0.34
CA GLY A 173 21.86 -8.50 0.29
C GLY A 173 22.27 -9.93 0.68
N ASP A 174 23.51 -10.27 0.37
CA ASP A 174 24.12 -11.57 0.66
C ASP A 174 25.06 -11.54 1.88
N GLY A 175 25.13 -10.40 2.59
CA GLY A 175 26.01 -10.20 3.74
C GLY A 175 27.47 -9.93 3.39
N SER A 176 27.81 -9.73 2.12
CA SER A 176 29.21 -9.51 1.69
C SER A 176 29.72 -8.08 1.88
N THR A 177 28.82 -7.12 2.11
CA THR A 177 29.15 -5.68 2.13
C THR A 177 29.68 -5.17 3.48
N CYS A 178 29.61 -6.01 4.52
CA CYS A 178 30.09 -5.71 5.86
C CYS A 178 30.82 -6.91 6.45
N ARG A 179 31.57 -6.68 7.54
CA ARG A 179 32.27 -7.73 8.29
C ARG A 179 31.90 -7.65 9.75
N LEU A 180 31.67 -8.80 10.38
CA LEU A 180 31.39 -8.88 11.80
C LEU A 180 32.63 -8.47 12.61
N VAL A 181 32.54 -7.37 13.36
CA VAL A 181 33.58 -6.98 14.32
C VAL A 181 33.22 -7.58 15.68
N ARG A 182 34.01 -8.56 16.16
CA ARG A 182 33.83 -9.12 17.51
C ARG A 182 34.42 -8.15 18.53
N GLY A 183 33.60 -7.62 19.45
CA GLY A 183 34.12 -6.78 20.53
C GLY A 183 33.11 -6.10 21.47
N GLN A 184 31.85 -5.92 21.09
CA GLN A 184 30.82 -5.35 21.99
C GLN A 184 29.45 -6.00 21.73
N PRO A 185 28.70 -6.40 22.77
CA PRO A 185 27.33 -6.85 22.59
C PRO A 185 26.47 -5.70 22.07
N GLY A 186 25.99 -5.79 20.83
CA GLY A 186 24.99 -4.88 20.26
C GLY A 186 25.47 -3.90 19.17
N LEU A 187 26.76 -3.84 18.83
CA LEU A 187 27.24 -3.01 17.70
C LEU A 187 27.89 -3.86 16.61
N VAL A 188 27.12 -4.16 15.55
CA VAL A 188 27.69 -4.54 14.25
C VAL A 188 28.11 -3.23 13.58
N PHE A 189 29.40 -2.90 13.65
CA PHE A 189 29.94 -1.78 12.89
C PHE A 189 30.01 -2.16 11.41
N CYS A 190 29.07 -1.66 10.61
CA CYS A 190 29.15 -1.71 9.15
C CYS A 190 30.28 -0.78 8.68
N HIS A 191 31.49 -1.31 8.53
CA HIS A 191 32.51 -0.61 7.74
C HIS A 191 32.10 -0.72 6.28
N ARG A 192 31.47 0.33 5.73
CA ARG A 192 31.13 0.42 4.31
C ARG A 192 32.45 0.36 3.54
N SER A 193 32.75 -0.78 2.94
CA SER A 193 33.99 -0.99 2.20
C SER A 193 33.84 -0.29 0.86
N GLY A 194 34.19 1.00 0.79
CA GLY A 194 34.19 1.74 -0.48
C GLY A 194 33.86 3.22 -0.35
N LEU A 195 34.79 4.00 0.20
CA LEU A 195 35.06 5.39 -0.18
C LEU A 195 36.57 5.58 0.02
N GLY A 196 37.32 5.26 -1.02
CA GLY A 196 38.70 5.67 -1.21
C GLY A 196 38.74 6.78 -2.25
#